data_AF-A0A7X3ZJP2-F1
#
_entry.id   AF-A0A7X3ZJP2-F1
#
_cell.length_a   1.000
_cell.length_b   1.000
_cell.length_c   1.000
_cell.angle_alpha   90.00
_cell.angle_beta   90.00
_cell.angle_gamma   90.00
#
_symmetry.space_group_name_H-M   'P 1'
#
loop_
_entity.id
_entity.type
_entity.pdbx_description
1 polymer ?
#
loop_
_entity_poly.entity_id
_entity_poly.type
_entity_poly.pdbx_seq_one_letter_code
_entity_poly.pdbx_strand_id
1 'polypeptide(L)'
;MYEKYDETIEARELLKALESDASYIILNNCTIEGVVDLFSAELERDENDRICINKTLSCIGCTFKNVVNFRTAVFQQEVSFRRSVFEADVDFDESTFQHQSDSRETMLHSGFRETTFAGRANFHSAVFHRSVSFWRAIFRNVADFHQAQFLNNAVFHEAQFHKEANFSHVLFQRTLDCTGTNFAQVVVFNRSSFIGRTLFTAAKFAAVASFRDVQYIPNTIRQSIVNRFTKNPKKPTEFYLDSQHVDEVANPFFKRYVADQQFIRAFSKANPMLARLWRWSSDYGRNLGLWAFWSLFFALLFAIAYMPFPSWTPEWMQTLSPQFHQATGQYSGEQLTFWNSFYFSIVTFTTLGFGDVVADNATARLLVTLEVIFGYLMLGGLISIFANKLASRS
;
A
#
# COMPACT_ATOMS: atom_id res chain seq x y z
N MET A 1 -0.98 24.41 -36.37
CA MET A 1 -2.10 24.18 -35.42
C MET A 1 -3.26 23.64 -36.23
N TYR A 2 -3.83 22.52 -35.83
CA TYR A 2 -4.95 21.85 -36.49
C TYR A 2 -6.15 21.91 -35.55
N GLU A 3 -7.25 22.52 -35.99
CA GLU A 3 -8.43 22.70 -35.15
C GLU A 3 -9.71 22.35 -35.89
N LYS A 4 -10.62 21.63 -35.22
CA LYS A 4 -11.96 21.30 -35.71
C LYS A 4 -12.98 21.45 -34.58
N TYR A 5 -14.20 21.86 -34.94
CA TYR A 5 -15.25 22.21 -33.98
C TYR A 5 -16.61 21.71 -34.48
N ASP A 6 -17.37 21.05 -33.61
CA ASP A 6 -18.78 20.68 -33.82
C ASP A 6 -19.07 19.97 -35.15
N GLU A 7 -18.12 19.18 -35.65
CA GLU A 7 -18.21 18.51 -36.94
C GLU A 7 -17.89 17.01 -36.86
N THR A 8 -18.26 16.27 -37.90
CA THR A 8 -17.87 14.87 -38.06
C THR A 8 -16.60 14.78 -38.89
N ILE A 9 -15.57 14.14 -38.36
CA ILE A 9 -14.29 13.92 -39.02
C ILE A 9 -14.06 12.42 -39.22
N GLU A 10 -13.51 12.06 -40.37
CA GLU A 10 -13.03 10.70 -40.61
C GLU A 10 -11.73 10.49 -39.83
N ALA A 11 -11.52 9.30 -39.26
CA ALA A 11 -10.34 8.95 -38.50
C ALA A 11 -9.03 9.19 -39.28
N ARG A 12 -9.05 8.98 -40.60
CA ARG A 12 -7.93 9.29 -41.50
C ARG A 12 -7.52 10.77 -41.46
N GLU A 13 -8.42 11.70 -41.19
CA GLU A 13 -8.10 13.13 -41.08
C GLU A 13 -7.38 13.43 -39.77
N LEU A 14 -7.79 12.78 -38.67
CA LEU A 14 -7.06 12.84 -37.41
C LEU A 14 -5.65 12.25 -37.54
N LEU A 15 -5.50 11.11 -38.23
CA LEU A 15 -4.18 10.51 -38.49
C LEU A 15 -3.30 11.44 -39.34
N LYS A 16 -3.84 12.03 -40.41
CA LYS A 16 -3.12 13.06 -41.20
C LYS A 16 -2.76 14.29 -40.37
N ALA A 17 -3.61 14.71 -39.43
CA ALA A 17 -3.30 15.80 -38.52
C ALA A 17 -2.13 15.45 -37.60
N LEU A 18 -2.04 14.19 -37.14
CA LEU A 18 -0.91 13.67 -36.37
C LEU A 18 0.38 13.59 -37.20
N GLU A 19 0.31 13.33 -38.49
CA GLU A 19 1.46 13.33 -39.42
C GLU A 19 1.91 14.74 -39.82
N SER A 20 1.01 15.72 -39.76
CA SER A 20 1.31 17.10 -40.17
C SER A 20 2.32 17.80 -39.27
N ASP A 21 2.88 18.93 -39.72
CA ASP A 21 3.78 19.77 -38.91
C ASP A 21 3.08 20.51 -37.74
N ALA A 22 1.78 20.31 -37.53
CA ALA A 22 1.05 21.00 -36.47
C ALA A 22 1.53 20.55 -35.07
N SER A 23 1.93 21.50 -34.21
CA SER A 23 2.31 21.19 -32.81
C SER A 23 1.10 20.99 -31.88
N TYR A 24 -0.07 21.47 -32.28
CA TYR A 24 -1.31 21.42 -31.52
C TYR A 24 -2.42 20.87 -32.41
N ILE A 25 -3.11 19.85 -31.91
CA ILE A 25 -4.29 19.22 -32.51
C ILE A 25 -5.43 19.37 -31.51
N ILE A 26 -6.40 20.21 -31.85
CA ILE A 26 -7.52 20.58 -31.00
C ILE A 26 -8.82 20.17 -31.69
N LEU A 27 -9.54 19.24 -31.09
CA LEU A 27 -10.86 18.81 -31.52
C LEU A 27 -11.86 19.12 -30.40
N ASN A 28 -12.89 19.90 -30.70
CA ASN A 28 -13.93 20.26 -29.74
C ASN A 28 -15.30 19.83 -30.24
N ASN A 29 -15.99 19.00 -29.46
CA ASN A 29 -17.31 18.46 -29.77
C ASN A 29 -17.38 17.73 -31.13
N CYS A 30 -16.26 17.19 -31.62
CA CYS A 30 -16.23 16.49 -32.90
C CYS A 30 -16.67 15.03 -32.75
N THR A 31 -17.26 14.48 -33.80
CA THR A 31 -17.50 13.03 -33.93
C THR A 31 -16.43 12.44 -34.84
N ILE A 32 -15.67 11.47 -34.35
CA ILE A 32 -14.64 10.76 -35.10
C ILE A 32 -15.22 9.42 -35.56
N GLU A 33 -15.36 9.26 -36.88
CA GLU A 33 -15.84 8.03 -37.52
C GLU A 33 -14.67 7.25 -38.14
N GLY A 34 -14.71 5.92 -38.03
CA GLY A 34 -13.64 5.05 -38.50
C GLY A 34 -12.60 4.72 -37.44
N VAL A 35 -11.83 3.67 -37.69
CA VAL A 35 -10.82 3.16 -36.75
C VAL A 35 -9.65 4.14 -36.68
N VAL A 36 -9.33 4.60 -35.47
CA VAL A 36 -8.13 5.40 -35.21
C VAL A 36 -7.02 4.44 -34.81
N ASP A 37 -6.12 4.13 -35.74
CA ASP A 37 -5.01 3.22 -35.51
C ASP A 37 -3.67 3.91 -35.80
N LEU A 38 -2.89 4.19 -34.76
CA LEU A 38 -1.59 4.85 -34.94
C LEU A 38 -0.61 4.03 -35.78
N PHE A 39 -0.75 2.71 -35.84
CA PHE A 39 0.11 1.86 -36.67
C PHE A 39 -0.11 2.07 -38.17
N SER A 40 -1.24 2.69 -38.55
CA SER A 40 -1.52 3.08 -39.93
C SER A 40 -0.98 4.45 -40.32
N ALA A 41 -0.41 5.20 -39.36
CA ALA A 41 0.14 6.54 -39.60
C ALA A 41 1.67 6.53 -39.67
N GLU A 42 2.23 7.40 -40.51
CA GLU A 42 3.67 7.61 -40.68
C GLU A 42 4.21 8.54 -39.59
N LEU A 43 4.28 8.03 -38.36
CA LEU A 43 4.75 8.78 -37.18
C LEU A 43 6.18 8.41 -36.78
N GLU A 44 6.86 9.35 -36.12
CA GLU A 44 8.20 9.14 -35.56
C GLU A 44 8.19 8.00 -34.53
N ARG A 45 9.30 7.25 -34.47
CA ARG A 45 9.46 6.13 -33.54
C ARG A 45 10.73 6.29 -32.72
N ASP A 46 10.70 5.84 -31.48
CA ASP A 46 11.89 5.82 -30.62
C ASP A 46 12.77 4.57 -30.85
N GLU A 47 13.87 4.48 -30.11
CA GLU A 47 14.83 3.36 -30.15
C GLU A 47 14.20 2.00 -29.83
N ASN A 48 13.03 1.97 -29.19
CA ASN A 48 12.30 0.76 -28.83
C ASN A 48 11.10 0.51 -29.78
N ASP A 49 11.09 1.13 -30.96
CA ASP A 49 10.02 1.03 -31.98
C ASP A 49 8.64 1.53 -31.49
N ARG A 50 8.62 2.41 -30.48
CA ARG A 50 7.37 3.00 -29.97
C ARG A 50 7.01 4.27 -30.72
N ILE A 51 5.73 4.43 -31.03
CA ILE A 51 5.22 5.58 -31.77
C ILE A 51 5.25 6.83 -30.89
N CYS A 52 6.03 7.83 -31.28
CA CYS A 52 6.20 9.09 -30.56
C CYS A 52 5.22 10.16 -31.08
N ILE A 53 4.39 10.69 -30.19
CA ILE A 53 3.51 11.82 -30.46
C ILE A 53 4.05 13.04 -29.72
N ASN A 54 4.80 13.85 -30.44
CA ASN A 54 5.34 15.13 -29.96
C ASN A 54 4.40 16.31 -30.26
N LYS A 55 3.11 16.14 -29.95
CA LYS A 55 2.06 17.11 -30.24
C LYS A 55 1.05 17.14 -29.11
N THR A 56 0.56 18.33 -28.78
CA THR A 56 -0.55 18.46 -27.83
C THR A 56 -1.82 17.97 -28.50
N LEU A 57 -2.43 16.92 -27.95
CA LEU A 57 -3.68 16.32 -28.45
C LEU A 57 -4.82 16.63 -27.47
N SER A 58 -5.68 17.57 -27.84
CA SER A 58 -6.83 17.98 -27.03
C SER A 58 -8.12 17.62 -27.76
N CYS A 59 -8.75 16.52 -27.36
CA CYS A 59 -10.06 16.11 -27.83
C CYS A 59 -11.09 16.32 -26.71
N ILE A 60 -11.75 17.47 -26.69
CA ILE A 60 -12.72 17.83 -25.65
C ILE A 60 -14.14 17.60 -26.18
N GLY A 61 -14.98 16.89 -25.43
CA GLY A 61 -16.37 16.64 -25.81
C GLY A 61 -16.52 15.78 -27.07
N CYS A 62 -15.46 15.11 -27.51
CA CYS A 62 -15.46 14.37 -28.77
C CYS A 62 -16.05 12.97 -28.61
N THR A 63 -16.63 12.41 -29.67
CA THR A 63 -17.14 11.03 -29.68
C THR A 63 -16.37 10.19 -30.67
N PHE A 64 -15.69 9.14 -30.21
CA PHE A 64 -15.02 8.14 -31.05
C PHE A 64 -15.95 6.94 -31.23
N LYS A 65 -16.48 6.77 -32.45
CA LYS A 65 -17.47 5.71 -32.74
C LYS A 65 -16.87 4.32 -32.86
N ASN A 66 -15.62 4.24 -33.30
CA ASN A 66 -14.93 2.98 -33.58
C ASN A 66 -13.70 2.81 -32.69
N VAL A 67 -13.02 1.68 -32.86
CA VAL A 67 -11.84 1.31 -32.06
C VAL A 67 -10.76 2.37 -32.17
N VAL A 68 -10.14 2.69 -31.03
CA VAL A 68 -9.03 3.62 -30.95
C VAL A 68 -7.81 2.89 -30.40
N ASN A 69 -6.78 2.73 -31.22
CA ASN A 69 -5.55 2.03 -30.91
C ASN A 69 -4.38 3.01 -30.72
N PHE A 70 -4.03 3.22 -29.46
CA PHE A 70 -2.87 3.97 -28.99
C PHE A 70 -1.84 3.06 -28.29
N ARG A 71 -1.84 1.76 -28.61
CA ARG A 71 -0.90 0.79 -28.05
C ARG A 71 0.54 1.21 -28.32
N THR A 72 1.41 1.08 -27.32
CA THR A 72 2.82 1.49 -27.31
C THR A 72 3.08 2.98 -27.60
N ALA A 73 2.06 3.83 -27.64
CA ALA A 73 2.24 5.25 -27.95
C ALA A 73 2.97 6.00 -26.83
N VAL A 74 3.92 6.85 -27.18
CA VAL A 74 4.65 7.76 -26.29
C VAL A 74 4.15 9.19 -26.53
N PHE A 75 3.25 9.64 -25.67
CA PHE A 75 2.77 11.01 -25.66
C PHE A 75 3.76 11.91 -24.92
N GLN A 76 4.56 12.64 -25.69
CA GLN A 76 5.59 13.53 -25.15
C GLN A 76 5.01 14.86 -24.67
N GLN A 77 3.91 15.29 -25.28
CA GLN A 77 3.17 16.50 -24.93
C GLN A 77 1.83 16.17 -24.22
N GLU A 78 1.02 17.19 -23.94
CA GLU A 78 -0.24 17.02 -23.20
C GLU A 78 -1.30 16.30 -24.04
N VAL A 79 -2.03 15.39 -23.39
CA VAL A 79 -3.17 14.68 -23.98
C VAL A 79 -4.39 14.84 -23.10
N SER A 80 -5.50 15.26 -23.69
CA SER A 80 -6.78 15.45 -23.01
C SER A 80 -7.91 14.85 -23.81
N PHE A 81 -8.68 13.96 -23.17
CA PHE A 81 -9.93 13.40 -23.70
C PHE A 81 -11.13 13.87 -22.86
N ARG A 82 -11.04 15.08 -22.30
CA ARG A 82 -12.02 15.61 -21.35
C ARG A 82 -13.43 15.60 -21.95
N ARG A 83 -14.41 15.08 -21.21
CA ARG A 83 -15.83 14.98 -21.63
C ARG A 83 -16.05 14.18 -22.92
N SER A 84 -15.04 13.45 -23.39
CA SER A 84 -15.15 12.65 -24.61
C SER A 84 -15.75 11.28 -24.33
N VAL A 85 -16.24 10.63 -25.39
CA VAL A 85 -16.89 9.32 -25.34
C VAL A 85 -16.16 8.36 -26.28
N PHE A 86 -15.73 7.22 -25.76
CA PHE A 86 -15.26 6.09 -26.56
C PHE A 86 -16.40 5.06 -26.64
N GLU A 87 -17.09 4.99 -27.77
CA GLU A 87 -18.22 4.08 -27.95
C GLU A 87 -17.76 2.63 -28.10
N ALA A 88 -16.62 2.43 -28.77
CA ALA A 88 -15.94 1.15 -28.91
C ALA A 88 -14.72 1.04 -27.99
N ASP A 89 -13.96 -0.05 -28.14
CA ASP A 89 -12.77 -0.32 -27.33
C ASP A 89 -11.66 0.71 -27.60
N VAL A 90 -10.98 1.11 -26.53
CA VAL A 90 -9.79 1.96 -26.59
C VAL A 90 -8.60 1.25 -25.96
N ASP A 91 -7.49 1.23 -26.68
CA ASP A 91 -6.28 0.53 -26.30
C ASP A 91 -5.12 1.50 -26.06
N PHE A 92 -4.71 1.62 -24.79
CA PHE A 92 -3.54 2.36 -24.32
C PHE A 92 -2.48 1.39 -23.76
N ASP A 93 -2.51 0.12 -24.15
CA ASP A 93 -1.53 -0.88 -23.69
C ASP A 93 -0.09 -0.41 -23.93
N GLU A 94 0.76 -0.54 -22.92
CA GLU A 94 2.18 -0.14 -22.95
C GLU A 94 2.43 1.34 -23.33
N SER A 95 1.39 2.19 -23.32
CA SER A 95 1.53 3.60 -23.65
C SER A 95 2.21 4.40 -22.52
N THR A 96 2.92 5.47 -22.88
CA THR A 96 3.63 6.34 -21.94
C THR A 96 3.17 7.78 -22.08
N PHE A 97 2.76 8.40 -20.96
CA PHE A 97 2.38 9.81 -20.88
C PHE A 97 3.46 10.60 -20.13
N GLN A 98 4.31 11.32 -20.88
CA GLN A 98 5.52 11.94 -20.33
C GLN A 98 5.33 13.41 -19.92
N HIS A 99 4.58 14.19 -20.71
CA HIS A 99 4.37 15.63 -20.60
C HIS A 99 5.49 16.40 -19.85
N GLN A 100 6.41 16.99 -20.62
CA GLN A 100 7.38 17.96 -20.13
C GLN A 100 6.77 19.36 -20.17
N SER A 101 6.15 19.81 -19.08
CA SER A 101 5.91 21.25 -18.89
C SER A 101 6.54 21.73 -17.60
N ASP A 102 7.33 22.80 -17.74
CA ASP A 102 8.10 23.50 -16.71
C ASP A 102 7.29 24.63 -16.05
N SER A 103 6.01 24.78 -16.42
CA SER A 103 5.18 25.92 -16.00
C SER A 103 4.36 25.59 -14.76
N ARG A 104 4.51 26.41 -13.72
CA ARG A 104 3.80 26.35 -12.43
C ARG A 104 2.30 26.70 -12.49
N GLU A 105 1.72 26.93 -13.66
CA GLU A 105 0.35 27.43 -13.79
C GLU A 105 -0.40 26.74 -14.91
N THR A 106 -1.13 25.67 -14.58
CA THR A 106 -2.57 25.48 -14.87
C THR A 106 -2.97 24.03 -14.54
N MET A 107 -4.11 23.86 -13.89
CA MET A 107 -4.66 22.59 -13.39
C MET A 107 -5.22 21.67 -14.50
N LEU A 108 -4.67 21.76 -15.71
CA LEU A 108 -4.96 20.87 -16.82
C LEU A 108 -3.93 19.73 -16.74
N HIS A 109 -4.31 18.70 -15.98
CA HIS A 109 -3.57 17.45 -15.97
C HIS A 109 -4.04 16.64 -17.17
N SER A 110 -3.10 16.05 -17.93
CA SER A 110 -3.38 15.02 -18.92
C SER A 110 -4.46 14.08 -18.40
N GLY A 111 -5.58 13.95 -19.11
CA GLY A 111 -6.81 13.64 -18.40
C GLY A 111 -7.93 13.04 -19.23
N PHE A 112 -8.59 12.09 -18.57
CA PHE A 112 -9.84 11.46 -18.97
C PHE A 112 -10.98 11.97 -18.08
N ARG A 113 -10.96 13.27 -17.76
CA ARG A 113 -11.95 13.90 -16.88
C ARG A 113 -13.30 13.88 -17.54
N GLU A 114 -14.32 13.38 -16.84
CA GLU A 114 -15.68 13.26 -17.34
C GLU A 114 -15.76 12.43 -18.64
N THR A 115 -14.75 11.63 -18.95
CA THR A 115 -14.71 10.76 -20.14
C THR A 115 -15.59 9.53 -19.89
N THR A 116 -16.33 9.12 -20.91
CA THR A 116 -17.10 7.87 -20.88
C THR A 116 -16.45 6.82 -21.76
N PHE A 117 -16.06 5.70 -21.16
CA PHE A 117 -15.62 4.49 -21.86
C PHE A 117 -16.80 3.52 -21.93
N ALA A 118 -17.48 3.48 -23.07
CA ALA A 118 -18.58 2.56 -23.31
C ALA A 118 -18.07 1.16 -23.69
N GLY A 119 -17.00 1.10 -24.50
CA GLY A 119 -16.21 -0.12 -24.76
C GLY A 119 -15.21 -0.44 -23.64
N ARG A 120 -14.41 -1.48 -23.86
CA ARG A 120 -13.29 -1.84 -22.97
C ARG A 120 -12.25 -0.72 -22.99
N ALA A 121 -11.79 -0.32 -21.80
CA ALA A 121 -10.70 0.63 -21.66
C ALA A 121 -9.45 -0.11 -21.19
N ASN A 122 -8.48 -0.31 -22.09
CA ASN A 122 -7.25 -1.01 -21.79
C ASN A 122 -6.12 -0.01 -21.50
N PHE A 123 -5.62 -0.01 -20.27
CA PHE A 123 -4.44 0.73 -19.80
C PHE A 123 -3.38 -0.25 -19.26
N HIS A 124 -3.36 -1.48 -19.75
CA HIS A 124 -2.38 -2.50 -19.38
C HIS A 124 -0.96 -1.95 -19.56
N SER A 125 -0.10 -2.10 -18.55
CA SER A 125 1.29 -1.62 -18.56
C SER A 125 1.48 -0.14 -18.92
N ALA A 126 0.43 0.69 -18.88
CA ALA A 126 0.52 2.11 -19.20
C ALA A 126 1.29 2.88 -18.12
N VAL A 127 2.14 3.83 -18.52
CA VAL A 127 3.01 4.61 -17.63
C VAL A 127 2.64 6.09 -17.65
N PHE A 128 2.20 6.61 -16.50
CA PHE A 128 1.88 8.01 -16.29
C PHE A 128 2.98 8.70 -15.46
N HIS A 129 3.84 9.49 -16.11
CA HIS A 129 4.92 10.22 -15.42
C HIS A 129 4.41 11.45 -14.65
N ARG A 130 3.31 12.04 -15.13
CA ARG A 130 2.66 13.21 -14.53
C ARG A 130 1.33 12.84 -13.90
N SER A 131 0.73 13.80 -13.21
CA SER A 131 -0.58 13.59 -12.60
C SER A 131 -1.61 13.29 -13.68
N VAL A 132 -2.44 12.29 -13.47
CA VAL A 132 -3.52 11.90 -14.39
C VAL A 132 -4.86 11.95 -13.66
N SER A 133 -5.89 12.43 -14.36
CA SER A 133 -7.21 12.62 -13.79
C SER A 133 -8.29 11.91 -14.59
N PHE A 134 -8.94 10.96 -13.93
CA PHE A 134 -10.17 10.27 -14.29
C PHE A 134 -11.35 10.80 -13.45
N TRP A 135 -11.30 12.08 -13.04
CA TRP A 135 -12.35 12.69 -12.22
C TRP A 135 -13.69 12.57 -12.93
N ARG A 136 -14.68 11.96 -12.27
CA ARG A 136 -16.01 11.66 -12.82
C ARG A 136 -15.99 10.87 -14.13
N ALA A 137 -14.92 10.13 -14.42
CA ALA A 137 -14.88 9.22 -15.56
C ALA A 137 -15.85 8.07 -15.35
N ILE A 138 -16.47 7.61 -16.44
CA ILE A 138 -17.45 6.53 -16.42
C ILE A 138 -16.91 5.37 -17.25
N PHE A 139 -16.59 4.26 -16.59
CA PHE A 139 -16.24 3.00 -17.23
C PHE A 139 -17.48 2.10 -17.22
N ARG A 140 -18.18 2.04 -18.37
CA ARG A 140 -19.38 1.18 -18.52
C ARG A 140 -19.03 -0.28 -18.73
N ASN A 141 -17.84 -0.55 -19.27
CA ASN A 141 -17.30 -1.88 -19.47
C ASN A 141 -16.03 -2.10 -18.63
N VAL A 142 -15.35 -3.23 -18.83
CA VAL A 142 -14.12 -3.60 -18.12
C VAL A 142 -13.05 -2.53 -18.32
N ALA A 143 -12.43 -2.12 -17.23
CA ALA A 143 -11.28 -1.22 -17.21
C ALA A 143 -10.04 -1.99 -16.71
N ASP A 144 -9.07 -2.18 -17.59
CA ASP A 144 -7.84 -2.90 -17.25
C ASP A 144 -6.69 -1.92 -17.01
N PHE A 145 -6.19 -1.87 -15.78
CA PHE A 145 -4.99 -1.14 -15.40
C PHE A 145 -3.88 -2.09 -14.96
N HIS A 146 -3.93 -3.38 -15.31
CA HIS A 146 -2.92 -4.35 -14.91
C HIS A 146 -1.50 -3.84 -15.23
N GLN A 147 -0.58 -3.92 -14.25
CA GLN A 147 0.81 -3.44 -14.39
C GLN A 147 0.98 -1.94 -14.72
N ALA A 148 -0.09 -1.13 -14.70
CA ALA A 148 0.02 0.31 -14.91
C ALA A 148 0.88 0.97 -13.82
N GLN A 149 1.56 2.05 -14.18
CA GLN A 149 2.44 2.80 -13.28
C GLN A 149 2.02 4.26 -13.22
N PHE A 150 1.53 4.70 -12.06
CA PHE A 150 1.21 6.09 -11.77
C PHE A 150 2.35 6.70 -10.93
N LEU A 151 3.30 7.35 -11.61
CA LEU A 151 4.51 7.90 -10.98
C LEU A 151 4.23 9.22 -10.25
N ASN A 152 3.08 9.83 -10.51
CA ASN A 152 2.55 11.01 -9.83
C ASN A 152 1.11 10.77 -9.33
N ASN A 153 0.36 11.83 -9.00
CA ASN A 153 -0.99 11.69 -8.45
C ASN A 153 -1.95 11.08 -9.48
N ALA A 154 -2.69 10.04 -9.08
CA ALA A 154 -3.76 9.43 -9.85
C ALA A 154 -5.10 9.77 -9.21
N VAL A 155 -5.98 10.46 -9.94
CA VAL A 155 -7.27 10.94 -9.41
C VAL A 155 -8.41 10.22 -10.10
N PHE A 156 -9.11 9.36 -9.37
CA PHE A 156 -10.35 8.66 -9.72
C PHE A 156 -11.56 9.19 -8.94
N HIS A 157 -11.46 10.40 -8.39
CA HIS A 157 -12.51 11.05 -7.59
C HIS A 157 -13.86 11.04 -8.34
N GLU A 158 -14.91 10.51 -7.69
CA GLU A 158 -16.27 10.32 -8.24
C GLU A 158 -16.33 9.50 -9.55
N ALA A 159 -15.29 8.74 -9.88
CA ALA A 159 -15.32 7.82 -11.03
C ALA A 159 -16.32 6.68 -10.79
N GLN A 160 -16.86 6.12 -11.87
CA GLN A 160 -17.85 5.04 -11.84
C GLN A 160 -17.37 3.85 -12.66
N PHE A 161 -17.12 2.72 -12.00
CA PHE A 161 -16.80 1.44 -12.61
C PHE A 161 -18.03 0.52 -12.55
N HIS A 162 -18.69 0.32 -13.70
CA HIS A 162 -19.91 -0.49 -13.78
C HIS A 162 -19.63 -1.99 -13.93
N LYS A 163 -18.44 -2.32 -14.41
CA LYS A 163 -17.91 -3.69 -14.55
C LYS A 163 -16.59 -3.81 -13.78
N GLU A 164 -15.89 -4.92 -13.99
CA GLU A 164 -14.64 -5.22 -13.31
C GLU A 164 -13.57 -4.15 -13.59
N ALA A 165 -12.85 -3.79 -12.54
CA ALA A 165 -11.72 -2.87 -12.60
C ALA A 165 -10.45 -3.58 -12.09
N ASN A 166 -9.48 -3.78 -12.98
CA ASN A 166 -8.28 -4.54 -12.67
C ASN A 166 -7.11 -3.59 -12.38
N PHE A 167 -6.75 -3.44 -11.10
CA PHE A 167 -5.57 -2.71 -10.64
C PHE A 167 -4.49 -3.66 -10.08
N SER A 168 -4.43 -4.89 -10.58
CA SER A 168 -3.40 -5.83 -10.14
C SER A 168 -2.02 -5.42 -10.65
N HIS A 169 -0.98 -5.63 -9.83
CA HIS A 169 0.40 -5.25 -10.12
C HIS A 169 0.62 -3.74 -10.37
N VAL A 170 -0.35 -2.89 -10.02
CA VAL A 170 -0.23 -1.44 -10.24
C VAL A 170 0.72 -0.79 -9.25
N LEU A 171 1.51 0.17 -9.71
CA LEU A 171 2.31 1.04 -8.86
C LEU A 171 1.66 2.41 -8.74
N PHE A 172 1.27 2.80 -7.52
CA PHE A 172 0.89 4.18 -7.18
C PHE A 172 2.03 4.84 -6.38
N GLN A 173 2.85 5.65 -7.04
CA GLN A 173 4.03 6.25 -6.42
C GLN A 173 3.70 7.44 -5.51
N ARG A 174 2.67 8.22 -5.85
CA ARG A 174 2.20 9.37 -5.07
C ARG A 174 0.77 9.14 -4.58
N THR A 175 -0.10 10.13 -4.70
CA THR A 175 -1.45 10.04 -4.16
C THR A 175 -2.36 9.27 -5.11
N LEU A 176 -3.09 8.28 -4.59
CA LEU A 176 -4.28 7.73 -5.24
C LEU A 176 -5.52 8.36 -4.58
N ASP A 177 -6.33 9.08 -5.35
CA ASP A 177 -7.61 9.63 -4.87
C ASP A 177 -8.78 8.91 -5.53
N CYS A 178 -9.44 8.03 -4.78
CA CYS A 178 -10.69 7.35 -5.13
C CYS A 178 -11.86 7.87 -4.27
N THR A 179 -11.83 9.13 -3.85
CA THR A 179 -12.91 9.72 -3.06
C THR A 179 -14.23 9.69 -3.83
N GLY A 180 -15.29 9.14 -3.24
CA GLY A 180 -16.61 9.03 -3.89
C GLY A 180 -16.66 8.07 -5.09
N THR A 181 -15.59 7.31 -5.38
CA THR A 181 -15.56 6.35 -6.49
C THR A 181 -16.54 5.21 -6.23
N ASN A 182 -17.29 4.80 -7.25
CA ASN A 182 -18.18 3.65 -7.17
C ASN A 182 -17.61 2.46 -7.96
N PHE A 183 -17.29 1.38 -7.27
CA PHE A 183 -16.96 0.08 -7.87
C PHE A 183 -18.20 -0.83 -7.76
N ALA A 184 -19.00 -0.88 -8.84
CA ALA A 184 -20.24 -1.65 -8.89
C ALA A 184 -20.02 -3.17 -8.99
N GLN A 185 -18.80 -3.59 -9.35
CA GLN A 185 -18.39 -4.98 -9.48
C GLN A 185 -17.01 -5.17 -8.81
N VAL A 186 -16.41 -6.35 -9.01
CA VAL A 186 -15.12 -6.72 -8.40
C VAL A 186 -14.02 -5.74 -8.82
N VAL A 187 -13.25 -5.31 -7.83
CA VAL A 187 -12.01 -4.54 -8.04
C VAL A 187 -10.83 -5.33 -7.50
N VAL A 188 -9.78 -5.46 -8.31
CA VAL A 188 -8.62 -6.29 -7.99
C VAL A 188 -7.39 -5.40 -7.80
N PHE A 189 -6.81 -5.39 -6.61
CA PHE A 189 -5.55 -4.71 -6.29
C PHE A 189 -4.41 -5.70 -6.01
N ASN A 190 -4.53 -6.95 -6.43
CA ASN A 190 -3.55 -7.99 -6.08
C ASN A 190 -2.13 -7.59 -6.53
N ARG A 191 -1.14 -7.74 -5.64
CA ARG A 191 0.28 -7.41 -5.87
C ARG A 191 0.52 -5.95 -6.27
N SER A 192 -0.43 -5.05 -6.04
CA SER A 192 -0.21 -3.63 -6.25
C SER A 192 0.65 -3.02 -5.15
N SER A 193 1.27 -1.89 -5.44
CA SER A 193 2.14 -1.17 -4.52
C SER A 193 1.65 0.27 -4.34
N PHE A 194 1.28 0.63 -3.11
CA PHE A 194 0.85 1.98 -2.76
C PHE A 194 1.95 2.66 -1.93
N ILE A 195 2.69 3.58 -2.53
CA ILE A 195 3.81 4.28 -1.89
C ILE A 195 3.34 5.53 -1.15
N GLY A 196 2.45 6.32 -1.78
CA GLY A 196 1.98 7.58 -1.23
C GLY A 196 0.68 7.46 -0.43
N ARG A 197 -0.11 8.53 -0.43
CA ARG A 197 -1.40 8.58 0.26
C ARG A 197 -2.47 7.94 -0.62
N THR A 198 -3.36 7.16 -0.02
CA THR A 198 -4.47 6.52 -0.71
C THR A 198 -5.78 6.96 -0.05
N LEU A 199 -6.66 7.59 -0.81
CA LEU A 199 -7.95 8.11 -0.35
C LEU A 199 -9.08 7.28 -0.97
N PHE A 200 -9.91 6.69 -0.15
CA PHE A 200 -11.14 6.00 -0.51
C PHE A 200 -12.34 6.56 0.28
N THR A 201 -12.25 7.81 0.73
CA THR A 201 -13.33 8.47 1.49
C THR A 201 -14.62 8.44 0.68
N ALA A 202 -15.72 7.95 1.27
CA ALA A 202 -17.01 7.78 0.57
C ALA A 202 -16.97 6.90 -0.70
N ALA A 203 -15.89 6.15 -0.94
CA ALA A 203 -15.85 5.16 -2.01
C ALA A 203 -16.81 4.01 -1.69
N LYS A 204 -17.48 3.50 -2.71
CA LYS A 204 -18.44 2.39 -2.62
C LYS A 204 -17.87 1.17 -3.30
N PHE A 205 -17.90 0.03 -2.61
CA PHE A 205 -17.48 -1.27 -3.13
C PHE A 205 -18.68 -2.22 -3.05
N ALA A 206 -19.38 -2.40 -4.16
CA ALA A 206 -20.60 -3.23 -4.21
C ALA A 206 -20.28 -4.73 -4.23
N ALA A 207 -19.07 -5.12 -4.65
CA ALA A 207 -18.59 -6.50 -4.66
C ALA A 207 -17.22 -6.61 -3.99
N VAL A 208 -16.65 -7.82 -4.00
CA VAL A 208 -15.37 -8.13 -3.33
C VAL A 208 -14.25 -7.24 -3.87
N ALA A 209 -13.51 -6.59 -2.97
CA ALA A 209 -12.26 -5.92 -3.29
C ALA A 209 -11.09 -6.84 -2.90
N SER A 210 -10.31 -7.31 -3.87
CA SER A 210 -9.21 -8.25 -3.61
C SER A 210 -7.89 -7.51 -3.40
N PHE A 211 -7.31 -7.60 -2.20
CA PHE A 211 -6.04 -6.95 -1.82
C PHE A 211 -4.93 -7.96 -1.46
N ARG A 212 -4.79 -9.05 -2.21
CA ARG A 212 -3.75 -10.05 -1.92
C ARG A 212 -2.36 -9.51 -2.25
N ASP A 213 -1.39 -9.73 -1.37
CA ASP A 213 0.02 -9.32 -1.55
C ASP A 213 0.22 -7.84 -1.88
N VAL A 214 -0.69 -6.97 -1.43
CA VAL A 214 -0.54 -5.52 -1.60
C VAL A 214 0.64 -5.02 -0.78
N GLN A 215 1.60 -4.39 -1.46
CA GLN A 215 2.76 -3.81 -0.82
C GLN A 215 2.45 -2.38 -0.37
N TYR A 216 2.67 -2.12 0.92
CA TYR A 216 2.59 -0.79 1.52
C TYR A 216 3.90 -0.45 2.21
N ILE A 217 4.12 0.84 2.46
CA ILE A 217 5.29 1.32 3.17
C ILE A 217 4.91 1.42 4.65
N PRO A 218 5.43 0.52 5.49
CA PRO A 218 5.02 0.48 6.89
C PRO A 218 5.59 1.68 7.64
N ASN A 219 4.80 2.23 8.57
CA ASN A 219 5.26 3.31 9.45
C ASN A 219 6.12 2.77 10.61
N THR A 220 7.24 2.12 10.30
CA THR A 220 8.12 1.47 11.29
C THR A 220 9.42 2.23 11.55
N ILE A 221 10.08 1.93 12.67
CA ILE A 221 11.41 2.47 12.99
C ILE A 221 12.44 2.01 11.95
N ARG A 222 12.36 0.75 11.49
CA ARG A 222 13.19 0.26 10.38
C ARG A 222 13.03 1.16 9.17
N GLN A 223 11.80 1.50 8.78
CA GLN A 223 11.55 2.42 7.69
C GLN A 223 12.04 3.84 8.00
N SER A 224 11.92 4.32 9.24
CA SER A 224 12.45 5.63 9.67
C SER A 224 13.97 5.70 9.60
N ILE A 225 14.67 4.61 9.95
CA ILE A 225 16.12 4.47 9.83
C ILE A 225 16.52 4.37 8.37
N VAL A 226 15.88 3.49 7.59
CA VAL A 226 16.10 3.37 6.14
C VAL A 226 15.90 4.73 5.46
N ASN A 227 14.82 5.44 5.80
CA ASN A 227 14.52 6.78 5.28
C ASN A 227 15.59 7.82 5.62
N ARG A 228 16.28 7.69 6.77
CA ARG A 228 17.42 8.57 7.11
C ARG A 228 18.63 8.35 6.21
N PHE A 229 18.79 7.15 5.64
CA PHE A 229 19.94 6.78 4.79
C PHE A 229 19.61 6.75 3.29
N THR A 230 18.34 6.84 2.89
CA THR A 230 17.92 6.88 1.48
C THR A 230 17.77 8.30 0.96
N LYS A 231 18.30 8.58 -0.26
CA LYS A 231 18.16 9.87 -0.95
C LYS A 231 16.69 10.32 -1.17
N ASN A 232 15.76 9.38 -1.34
CA ASN A 232 14.33 9.65 -1.48
C ASN A 232 13.54 8.91 -0.38
N PRO A 233 13.38 9.50 0.82
CA PRO A 233 12.64 8.87 1.90
C PRO A 233 11.19 8.67 1.47
N LYS A 234 10.73 7.42 1.48
CA LYS A 234 9.33 7.12 1.19
C LYS A 234 8.52 7.31 2.46
N LYS A 235 7.51 8.18 2.43
CA LYS A 235 6.59 8.36 3.56
C LYS A 235 5.76 7.08 3.72
N PRO A 236 5.34 6.75 4.95
CA PRO A 236 4.44 5.63 5.15
C PRO A 236 3.14 5.82 4.35
N THR A 237 2.60 4.72 3.82
CA THR A 237 1.36 4.75 3.08
C THR A 237 0.20 5.12 4.01
N GLU A 238 -0.49 6.22 3.74
CA GLU A 238 -1.65 6.66 4.53
C GLU A 238 -2.94 6.29 3.79
N PHE A 239 -3.75 5.42 4.38
CA PHE A 239 -4.99 4.90 3.77
C PHE A 239 -6.24 5.52 4.40
N TYR A 240 -6.96 6.41 3.73
CA TYR A 240 -8.17 7.03 4.27
C TYR A 240 -9.40 6.33 3.74
N LEU A 241 -10.06 5.52 4.56
CA LEU A 241 -11.33 4.90 4.23
C LEU A 241 -12.24 5.02 5.45
N ASP A 242 -13.51 5.33 5.20
CA ASP A 242 -14.55 5.28 6.22
C ASP A 242 -15.19 3.89 6.19
N SER A 243 -15.14 3.18 7.33
CA SER A 243 -15.69 1.84 7.47
C SER A 243 -17.21 1.80 7.35
N GLN A 244 -17.90 2.95 7.52
CA GLN A 244 -19.36 3.05 7.38
C GLN A 244 -19.86 2.71 5.97
N HIS A 245 -19.02 2.90 4.95
CA HIS A 245 -19.41 2.76 3.54
C HIS A 245 -18.95 1.42 2.93
N VAL A 246 -18.39 0.52 3.74
CA VAL A 246 -18.03 -0.83 3.33
C VAL A 246 -19.20 -1.77 3.63
N ASP A 247 -19.74 -2.40 2.58
CA ASP A 247 -20.75 -3.44 2.73
C ASP A 247 -20.17 -4.61 3.55
N GLU A 248 -20.76 -4.84 4.72
CA GLU A 248 -20.30 -5.84 5.68
C GLU A 248 -20.56 -7.27 5.22
N VAL A 249 -21.62 -7.48 4.45
CA VAL A 249 -22.00 -8.81 3.94
C VAL A 249 -21.08 -9.19 2.79
N ALA A 250 -20.78 -8.24 1.91
CA ALA A 250 -19.91 -8.49 0.77
C ALA A 250 -18.41 -8.54 1.15
N ASN A 251 -17.98 -7.80 2.18
CA ASN A 251 -16.56 -7.56 2.47
C ASN A 251 -16.20 -7.56 3.98
N PRO A 252 -16.48 -8.62 4.75
CA PRO A 252 -16.30 -8.64 6.20
C PRO A 252 -14.83 -8.47 6.63
N PHE A 253 -13.89 -9.13 5.95
CA PHE A 253 -12.45 -9.02 6.26
C PHE A 253 -11.88 -7.65 5.97
N PHE A 254 -12.28 -7.05 4.84
CA PHE A 254 -11.83 -5.72 4.48
C PHE A 254 -12.37 -4.68 5.46
N LYS A 255 -13.64 -4.76 5.86
CA LYS A 255 -14.21 -3.89 6.89
C LYS A 255 -13.45 -4.01 8.21
N ARG A 256 -13.15 -5.23 8.67
CA ARG A 256 -12.38 -5.48 9.89
C ARG A 256 -10.97 -4.90 9.81
N TYR A 257 -10.28 -5.09 8.67
CA TYR A 257 -8.95 -4.52 8.44
C TYR A 257 -8.97 -3.00 8.49
N VAL A 258 -9.98 -2.37 7.88
CA VAL A 258 -10.12 -0.91 7.84
C VAL A 258 -10.41 -0.35 9.23
N ALA A 259 -11.30 -0.99 9.99
CA ALA A 259 -11.59 -0.63 11.37
C ALA A 259 -10.34 -0.71 12.27
N ASP A 260 -9.51 -1.75 12.12
CA ASP A 260 -8.24 -1.90 12.84
C ASP A 260 -7.27 -0.73 12.54
N GLN A 261 -7.12 -0.37 11.26
CA GLN A 261 -6.28 0.77 10.86
C GLN A 261 -6.79 2.10 11.41
N GLN A 262 -8.11 2.31 11.43
CA GLN A 262 -8.72 3.51 12.01
C GLN A 262 -8.46 3.57 13.52
N PHE A 263 -8.63 2.46 14.23
CA PHE A 263 -8.38 2.37 15.66
C PHE A 263 -6.92 2.68 16.00
N ILE A 264 -5.96 2.06 15.30
CA ILE A 264 -4.52 2.29 15.53
C ILE A 264 -4.16 3.78 15.37
N ARG A 265 -4.79 4.48 14.41
CA ARG A 265 -4.57 5.92 14.22
C ARG A 265 -5.17 6.76 15.32
N ALA A 266 -6.44 6.52 15.66
CA ALA A 266 -7.11 7.22 16.74
C ALA A 266 -6.33 7.04 18.05
N PHE A 267 -5.91 5.82 18.34
CA PHE A 267 -5.06 5.48 19.48
C PHE A 267 -3.70 6.17 19.40
N SER A 268 -3.03 6.16 18.23
CA SER A 268 -1.72 6.81 18.07
C SER A 268 -1.77 8.33 18.21
N LYS A 269 -2.89 8.96 17.84
CA LYS A 269 -3.11 10.40 18.02
C LYS A 269 -3.40 10.73 19.48
N ALA A 270 -4.19 9.90 20.17
CA ALA A 270 -4.52 10.08 21.58
C ALA A 270 -3.34 9.77 22.51
N ASN A 271 -2.59 8.70 22.24
CA ASN A 271 -1.55 8.16 23.12
C ASN A 271 -0.24 7.90 22.35
N PRO A 272 0.53 8.95 21.98
CA PRO A 272 1.69 8.82 21.11
C PRO A 272 2.85 8.02 21.74
N MET A 273 2.96 7.97 23.07
CA MET A 273 3.98 7.19 23.78
C MET A 273 3.62 5.70 23.79
N LEU A 274 2.41 5.35 24.22
CA LEU A 274 1.94 3.96 24.24
C LEU A 274 1.87 3.36 22.84
N ALA A 275 1.45 4.14 21.84
CA ALA A 275 1.45 3.68 20.45
C ALA A 275 2.86 3.40 19.94
N ARG A 276 3.88 4.17 20.37
CA ARG A 276 5.28 3.87 20.06
C ARG A 276 5.75 2.57 20.71
N LEU A 277 5.39 2.34 21.98
CA LEU A 277 5.75 1.13 22.71
C LEU A 277 5.07 -0.11 22.10
N TRP A 278 3.77 -0.04 21.81
CA TRP A 278 3.03 -1.13 21.18
C TRP A 278 3.52 -1.46 19.76
N ARG A 279 3.90 -0.42 19.01
CA ARG A 279 4.58 -0.59 17.71
C ARG A 279 5.93 -1.29 17.85
N TRP A 280 6.73 -0.90 18.85
CA TRP A 280 8.07 -1.44 19.06
C TRP A 280 8.06 -2.90 19.50
N SER A 281 7.06 -3.29 20.29
CA SER A 281 6.95 -4.66 20.78
C SER A 281 6.39 -5.63 19.74
N SER A 282 5.39 -5.22 18.94
CA SER A 282 4.62 -6.18 18.11
C SER A 282 4.21 -5.67 16.73
N ASP A 283 4.63 -4.46 16.33
CA ASP A 283 4.08 -3.75 15.16
C ASP A 283 2.55 -3.68 15.20
N TYR A 284 2.00 -3.24 16.35
CA TYR A 284 0.55 -3.20 16.63
C TYR A 284 -0.12 -4.58 16.56
N GLY A 285 0.58 -5.63 17.00
CA GLY A 285 0.07 -7.00 17.02
C GLY A 285 0.16 -7.73 15.67
N ARG A 286 0.89 -7.18 14.69
CA ARG A 286 0.98 -7.76 13.33
C ARG A 286 2.18 -8.68 13.14
N ASN A 287 3.25 -8.47 13.92
CA ASN A 287 4.50 -9.19 13.74
C ASN A 287 4.79 -10.15 14.91
N LEU A 288 4.41 -11.42 14.70
CA LEU A 288 4.68 -12.50 15.66
C LEU A 288 6.18 -12.73 15.89
N GLY A 289 7.02 -12.57 14.85
CA GLY A 289 8.47 -12.76 14.99
C GLY A 289 9.11 -11.70 15.88
N LEU A 290 8.64 -10.45 15.80
CA LEU A 290 9.10 -9.37 16.67
C LEU A 290 8.71 -9.62 18.13
N TRP A 291 7.50 -10.11 18.36
CA TRP A 291 7.03 -10.49 19.70
C TRP A 291 7.85 -11.63 20.30
N ALA A 292 8.11 -12.68 19.50
CA ALA A 292 8.94 -13.82 19.92
C ALA A 292 10.38 -13.39 20.24
N PHE A 293 10.95 -12.46 19.46
CA PHE A 293 12.25 -11.87 19.74
C PHE A 293 12.26 -11.16 21.10
N TRP A 294 11.25 -10.32 21.39
CA TRP A 294 11.14 -9.67 22.69
C TRP A 294 10.99 -10.66 23.84
N SER A 295 10.19 -11.71 23.68
CA SER A 295 10.05 -12.77 24.69
C SER A 295 11.40 -13.41 25.01
N LEU A 296 12.17 -13.79 23.99
CA LEU A 296 13.50 -14.38 24.17
C LEU A 296 14.49 -13.40 24.80
N PHE A 297 14.44 -12.13 24.38
CA PHE A 297 15.28 -11.07 24.94
C PHE A 297 15.01 -10.86 26.44
N PHE A 298 13.74 -10.82 26.85
CA PHE A 298 13.40 -10.67 28.27
C PHE A 298 13.76 -11.91 29.09
N ALA A 299 13.57 -13.12 28.56
CA ALA A 299 14.07 -14.33 29.22
C ALA A 299 15.60 -14.29 29.41
N LEU A 300 16.35 -13.85 28.40
CA LEU A 300 17.80 -13.65 28.53
C LEU A 300 18.15 -12.60 29.60
N LEU A 301 17.39 -11.51 29.68
CA LEU A 301 17.59 -10.47 30.69
C LEU A 301 17.35 -11.00 32.11
N PHE A 302 16.31 -11.80 32.33
CA PHE A 302 16.06 -12.46 33.62
C PHE A 302 17.12 -13.50 33.96
N ALA A 303 17.61 -14.26 32.97
CA ALA A 303 18.72 -15.19 33.17
C ALA A 303 19.99 -14.50 33.71
N ILE A 304 20.30 -13.31 33.18
CA ILE A 304 21.39 -12.46 33.69
C ILE A 304 21.05 -11.93 35.08
N ALA A 305 19.81 -11.50 35.31
CA ALA A 305 19.36 -10.99 36.61
C ALA A 305 19.39 -12.07 37.72
N TYR A 306 19.29 -13.35 37.37
CA TYR A 306 19.41 -14.46 38.32
C TYR A 306 20.84 -14.79 38.72
N MET A 307 21.84 -14.29 37.98
CA MET A 307 23.22 -14.48 38.38
C MET A 307 23.57 -13.65 39.62
N PRO A 308 24.45 -14.17 40.49
CA PRO A 308 24.97 -13.39 41.60
C PRO A 308 25.70 -12.15 41.07
N PHE A 309 25.59 -11.06 41.80
CA PHE A 309 26.24 -9.82 41.39
C PHE A 309 27.77 -9.96 41.39
N PRO A 310 28.45 -9.35 40.42
CA PRO A 310 29.91 -9.38 40.38
C PRO A 310 30.55 -8.79 41.64
N SER A 311 31.74 -9.26 41.98
CA SER A 311 32.49 -8.83 43.18
C SER A 311 32.87 -7.35 43.21
N TRP A 312 32.85 -6.67 42.07
CA TRP A 312 33.11 -5.22 41.97
C TRP A 312 31.90 -4.35 42.33
N THR A 313 30.73 -4.95 42.60
CA THR A 313 29.53 -4.19 42.98
C THR A 313 29.63 -3.70 44.44
N PRO A 314 29.04 -2.54 44.77
CA PRO A 314 29.04 -2.02 46.14
C PRO A 314 28.43 -3.01 47.16
N GLU A 315 28.89 -2.97 48.41
CA GLU A 315 28.50 -3.91 49.46
C GLU A 315 26.98 -3.95 49.72
N TRP A 316 26.31 -2.78 49.66
CA TRP A 316 24.85 -2.68 49.77
C TRP A 316 24.09 -3.39 48.64
N MET A 317 24.72 -3.54 47.47
CA MET A 317 24.14 -4.24 46.33
C MET A 317 24.36 -5.74 46.46
N GLN A 318 25.53 -6.16 46.98
CA GLN A 318 25.85 -7.58 47.20
C GLN A 318 24.89 -8.25 48.20
N THR A 319 24.40 -7.53 49.22
CA THR A 319 23.40 -8.06 50.16
C THR A 319 22.04 -8.32 49.51
N LEU A 320 21.76 -7.65 48.38
CA LEU A 320 20.56 -7.88 47.56
C LEU A 320 20.78 -8.95 46.49
N SER A 321 21.96 -9.57 46.40
CA SER A 321 22.24 -10.58 45.37
C SER A 321 21.22 -11.72 45.44
N PRO A 322 20.60 -12.11 44.32
CA PRO A 322 19.66 -13.21 44.33
C PRO A 322 20.40 -14.53 44.50
N GLN A 323 19.82 -15.42 45.32
CA GLN A 323 20.40 -16.72 45.63
C GLN A 323 19.47 -17.83 45.18
N PHE A 324 20.03 -18.75 44.41
CA PHE A 324 19.35 -19.92 43.88
C PHE A 324 20.25 -21.13 44.01
N HIS A 325 19.63 -22.29 44.25
CA HIS A 325 20.29 -23.58 44.14
C HIS A 325 19.45 -24.53 43.29
N GLN A 326 20.13 -25.52 42.72
CA GLN A 326 19.46 -26.62 42.05
C GLN A 326 19.04 -27.67 43.09
N ALA A 327 17.76 -28.00 43.15
CA ALA A 327 17.22 -28.97 44.11
C ALA A 327 17.43 -30.42 43.65
N THR A 328 17.42 -30.66 42.33
CA THR A 328 17.43 -32.01 41.75
C THR A 328 18.41 -32.15 40.59
N GLY A 329 19.02 -33.33 40.42
CA GLY A 329 19.93 -33.65 39.31
C GLY A 329 21.40 -33.70 39.71
N GLN A 330 22.29 -33.78 38.72
CA GLN A 330 23.74 -33.94 38.95
C GLN A 330 24.41 -32.72 39.63
N TYR A 331 23.77 -31.56 39.61
CA TYR A 331 24.28 -30.31 40.16
C TYR A 331 23.52 -29.88 41.43
N SER A 332 22.88 -30.83 42.13
CA SER A 332 22.09 -30.56 43.33
C SER A 332 22.93 -29.85 44.41
N GLY A 333 22.43 -28.73 44.92
CA GLY A 333 23.12 -27.89 45.91
C GLY A 333 24.13 -26.90 45.33
N GLU A 334 24.39 -26.92 44.02
CA GLU A 334 25.29 -25.97 43.36
C GLU A 334 24.56 -24.67 42.98
N GLN A 335 25.35 -23.59 42.88
CA GLN A 335 24.87 -22.31 42.35
C GLN A 335 24.59 -22.41 40.84
N LEU A 336 23.63 -21.62 40.38
CA LEU A 336 23.28 -21.59 38.96
C LEU A 336 24.44 -21.05 38.10
N THR A 337 24.84 -21.84 37.11
CA THR A 337 25.61 -21.35 35.96
C THR A 337 24.71 -20.49 35.06
N PHE A 338 25.30 -19.68 34.18
CA PHE A 338 24.53 -18.88 33.22
C PHE A 338 23.53 -19.72 32.41
N TRP A 339 23.94 -20.91 31.95
CA TRP A 339 23.06 -21.78 31.17
C TRP A 339 21.92 -22.36 31.98
N ASN A 340 22.16 -22.67 33.26
CA ASN A 340 21.12 -23.14 34.17
C ASN A 340 20.16 -21.99 34.53
N SER A 341 20.66 -20.76 34.71
CA SER A 341 19.82 -19.56 34.88
C SER A 341 18.98 -19.25 33.64
N PHE A 342 19.52 -19.46 32.44
CA PHE A 342 18.79 -19.27 31.19
C PHE A 342 17.69 -20.31 31.01
N TYR A 343 18.00 -21.59 31.27
CA TYR A 343 17.00 -22.64 31.31
C TYR A 343 15.90 -22.35 32.34
N PHE A 344 16.28 -21.96 33.57
CA PHE A 344 15.32 -21.63 34.63
C PHE A 344 14.43 -20.44 34.26
N SER A 345 15.00 -19.40 33.63
CA SER A 345 14.23 -18.28 33.11
C SER A 345 13.24 -18.72 32.04
N ILE A 346 13.63 -19.55 31.06
CA ILE A 346 12.69 -20.04 30.04
C ILE A 346 11.54 -20.83 30.69
N VAL A 347 11.83 -21.71 31.64
CA VAL A 347 10.82 -22.53 32.35
C VAL A 347 9.87 -21.66 33.18
N THR A 348 10.39 -20.62 33.82
CA THR A 348 9.62 -19.68 34.65
C THR A 348 8.78 -18.73 33.78
N PHE A 349 9.38 -18.17 32.73
CA PHE A 349 8.74 -17.27 31.75
C PHE A 349 7.61 -17.96 31.00
N THR A 350 7.76 -19.26 30.72
CA THR A 350 6.70 -20.09 30.11
C THR A 350 5.73 -20.67 31.14
N THR A 351 5.93 -20.38 32.43
CA THR A 351 5.09 -20.84 33.55
C THR A 351 5.02 -22.36 33.71
N LEU A 352 6.01 -23.08 33.19
CA LEU A 352 6.05 -24.53 33.21
C LEU A 352 6.44 -25.07 34.59
N GLY A 353 7.49 -24.50 35.20
CA GLY A 353 7.88 -24.73 36.60
C GLY A 353 8.18 -26.20 36.97
N PHE A 354 9.31 -26.74 36.49
CA PHE A 354 9.73 -28.13 36.82
C PHE A 354 10.06 -28.37 38.30
N GLY A 355 10.33 -27.31 39.08
CA GLY A 355 10.65 -27.41 40.50
C GLY A 355 12.07 -27.88 40.82
N ASP A 356 12.94 -27.89 39.81
CA ASP A 356 14.34 -28.30 39.89
C ASP A 356 15.28 -27.18 40.39
N VAL A 357 14.84 -25.93 40.39
CA VAL A 357 15.56 -24.77 40.89
C VAL A 357 14.70 -24.02 41.91
N VAL A 358 15.29 -23.63 43.03
CA VAL A 358 14.59 -22.99 44.15
C VAL A 358 15.22 -21.63 44.48
N ALA A 359 14.37 -20.66 44.79
CA ALA A 359 14.75 -19.32 45.22
C ALA A 359 14.93 -19.24 46.75
N ASP A 360 16.16 -19.05 47.20
CA ASP A 360 16.52 -19.14 48.62
C ASP A 360 16.14 -17.89 49.40
N ASN A 361 16.37 -16.72 48.80
CA ASN A 361 16.19 -15.43 49.46
C ASN A 361 15.01 -14.61 48.90
N ALA A 362 14.65 -13.54 49.61
CA ALA A 362 13.52 -12.69 49.25
C ALA A 362 13.70 -12.04 47.87
N THR A 363 14.92 -11.61 47.51
CA THR A 363 15.19 -10.99 46.21
C THR A 363 14.97 -11.97 45.06
N ALA A 364 15.47 -13.21 45.18
CA ALA A 364 15.26 -14.27 44.20
C ALA A 364 13.76 -14.56 44.00
N ARG A 365 12.99 -14.68 45.09
CA ARG A 365 11.53 -14.90 45.02
C ARG A 365 10.79 -13.74 44.35
N LEU A 366 11.21 -12.50 44.62
CA LEU A 366 10.64 -11.31 44.00
C LEU A 366 10.92 -11.28 42.50
N LEU A 367 12.16 -11.58 42.07
CA LEU A 367 12.52 -11.65 40.65
C LEU A 367 11.72 -12.72 39.91
N VAL A 368 11.60 -13.92 40.48
CA VAL A 368 10.78 -15.00 39.91
C VAL A 368 9.31 -14.57 39.78
N THR A 369 8.76 -13.91 40.81
CA THR A 369 7.38 -13.41 40.76
C THR A 369 7.18 -12.39 39.64
N LEU A 370 8.13 -11.46 39.48
CA LEU A 370 8.08 -10.49 38.38
C LEU A 370 8.20 -11.16 37.02
N GLU A 371 9.07 -12.16 36.86
CA GLU A 371 9.21 -12.90 35.61
C GLU A 371 7.91 -13.63 35.25
N VAL A 372 7.25 -14.29 36.21
CA VAL A 372 5.99 -14.99 35.97
C VAL A 372 4.89 -14.03 35.51
N ILE A 373 4.73 -12.86 36.17
CA ILE A 373 3.77 -11.84 35.75
C ILE A 373 4.06 -11.38 34.32
N PHE A 374 5.32 -11.12 34.01
CA PHE A 374 5.73 -10.69 32.68
C PHE A 374 5.53 -11.80 31.62
N GLY A 375 5.83 -13.05 31.97
CA GLY A 375 5.60 -14.22 31.14
C GLY A 375 4.14 -14.38 30.73
N TYR A 376 3.21 -14.23 31.67
CA TYR A 376 1.77 -14.25 31.37
C TYR A 376 1.33 -13.12 30.44
N LEU A 377 1.85 -11.90 30.62
CA LEU A 377 1.56 -10.77 29.71
C LEU A 377 2.06 -11.07 28.29
N MET A 378 3.27 -11.63 28.17
CA MET A 378 3.86 -11.99 26.88
C MET A 378 3.13 -13.15 26.21
N LEU A 379 2.70 -14.16 26.97
CA LEU A 379 1.90 -15.28 26.48
C LEU A 379 0.51 -14.80 26.00
N GLY A 380 -0.16 -13.95 26.78
CA GLY A 380 -1.45 -13.37 26.40
C GLY A 380 -1.36 -12.55 25.11
N GLY A 381 -0.29 -11.75 24.95
CA GLY A 381 -0.01 -11.04 23.70
C GLY A 381 0.25 -11.99 22.53
N LEU A 382 1.00 -13.08 22.74
CA LEU A 382 1.28 -14.08 21.71
C LEU A 382 0.00 -14.75 21.21
N ILE A 383 -0.88 -15.17 22.13
CA ILE A 383 -2.17 -15.78 21.81
C ILE A 383 -3.05 -14.80 21.03
N SER A 384 -3.12 -13.54 21.45
CA SER A 384 -3.88 -12.49 20.76
C SER A 384 -3.39 -12.26 19.32
N ILE A 385 -2.06 -12.14 19.13
CA ILE A 385 -1.43 -11.98 17.81
C ILE A 385 -1.69 -13.20 16.92
N PHE A 386 -1.56 -14.40 17.49
CA PHE A 386 -1.78 -15.65 16.78
C PHE A 386 -3.25 -15.83 16.36
N ALA A 387 -4.18 -15.56 17.27
CA ALA A 387 -5.62 -15.61 17.01
C ALA A 387 -6.03 -14.64 15.91
N ASN A 388 -5.52 -13.40 15.94
CA ASN A 388 -5.76 -12.42 14.88
C ASN A 388 -5.23 -12.89 13.51
N LYS A 389 -4.06 -13.54 13.49
CA LYS A 389 -3.45 -14.06 12.25
C LYS A 389 -4.19 -15.26 11.66
N LEU A 390 -4.80 -16.10 12.51
CA LEU A 390 -5.68 -17.19 12.06
C LEU A 390 -7.02 -16.63 11.56
N ALA A 391 -7.63 -15.72 12.31
CA ALA A 391 -8.90 -15.10 11.96
C ALA A 391 -8.83 -14.21 10.70
N SER A 392 -7.64 -13.78 10.29
CA SER A 392 -7.45 -13.07 9.01
C SER A 392 -7.25 -14.00 7.81
N ARG A 393 -7.18 -15.32 8.03
CA ARG A 393 -6.92 -16.34 6.99
C ARG A 393 -8.11 -17.25 6.70
N SER A 394 -8.99 -17.47 7.67
CA SER A 394 -10.34 -18.03 7.49
C SER A 394 -11.28 -16.93 7.06
#